data_AF-I0BIY2-F1
#
_entry.id   AF-I0BIY2-F1
#
_cell.length_a   1.000
_cell.length_b   1.000
_cell.length_c   1.000
_cell.angle_alpha   90.00
_cell.angle_beta   90.00
_cell.angle_gamma   90.00
#
_symmetry.space_group_name_H-M   'P 1'
#
loop_
_entity.id
_entity.type
_entity.pdbx_description
1 polymer ?
#
loop_
_entity_poly.entity_id
_entity_poly.type
_entity_poly.pdbx_seq_one_letter_code
_entity_poly.pdbx_strand_id
1 'polypeptide(L)' 'MERKPQIERQIQNCIDDLSSLVTGHGCALTDPDVLRKSMELDELILQVMRNQRASSKKVH' A
#
# COMPACT_ATOMS: atom_id res chain seq x y z
N MET A 1 -1.17 -13.06 -18.24
CA MET A 1 -1.78 -11.96 -17.47
C MET A 1 -0.73 -11.42 -16.51
N GLU A 2 0.01 -10.39 -16.89
CA GLU A 2 1.02 -9.75 -16.03
C GLU A 2 0.52 -8.37 -15.61
N ARG A 3 -0.26 -8.31 -14.52
CA ARG A 3 -0.74 -7.05 -13.90
C ARG A 3 -0.09 -6.75 -12.54
N LYS A 4 0.93 -7.50 -12.14
CA LYS A 4 1.63 -7.33 -10.86
C LYS A 4 2.43 -6.00 -10.73
N PRO A 5 3.13 -5.46 -11.75
CA PRO A 5 4.09 -4.38 -11.52
C PRO A 5 3.44 -3.04 -11.16
N GLN A 6 2.16 -2.81 -11.48
CA GLN A 6 1.52 -1.52 -11.23
C GLN A 6 1.12 -1.35 -9.76
N ILE A 7 0.62 -2.40 -9.10
CA ILE A 7 0.17 -2.30 -7.71
C ILE A 7 1.37 -2.33 -6.74
N GLU A 8 2.39 -3.12 -7.05
CA GLU A 8 3.66 -3.12 -6.30
C GLU A 8 4.33 -1.74 -6.35
N ARG A 9 4.32 -1.08 -7.52
CA ARG A 9 4.84 0.29 -7.66
C ARG A 9 4.02 1.31 -6.84
N GLN A 10 2.70 1.18 -6.81
CA GLN A 10 1.84 2.06 -6.00
C GLN A 10 2.11 1.89 -4.50
N ILE A 11 2.28 0.64 -4.04
CA ILE A 11 2.66 0.33 -2.67
C ILE A 11 4.01 0.97 -2.33
N GLN A 12 5.02 0.80 -3.19
CA GLN A 12 6.34 1.38 -2.95
C GLN A 12 6.28 2.92 -2.88
N ASN A 13 5.57 3.57 -3.81
CA ASN A 13 5.39 5.02 -3.77
C ASN A 13 4.71 5.48 -2.46
N CYS A 14 3.70 4.75 -2.00
CA CYS A 14 3.03 5.04 -0.72
C CYS A 14 3.99 4.92 0.47
N ILE A 15 4.86 3.91 0.47
CA ILE A 15 5.89 3.71 1.50
C ILE A 15 6.91 4.86 1.48
N ASP A 16 7.39 5.24 0.31
CA ASP A 16 8.37 6.32 0.15
C ASP A 16 7.80 7.66 0.64
N ASP A 17 6.53 7.94 0.31
CA ASP A 17 5.85 9.14 0.76
C ASP A 17 5.61 9.16 2.29
N LEU A 18 5.21 8.02 2.87
CA LEU A 18 5.07 7.88 4.33
C LEU A 18 6.40 8.07 5.04
N SER A 19 7.48 7.49 4.51
CA SER A 19 8.83 7.69 5.02
C SER A 19 9.24 9.15 4.94
N SER A 20 8.92 9.84 3.84
CA SER A 20 9.18 11.27 3.70
C SER A 20 8.40 12.10 4.72
N LEU A 21 7.15 11.77 5.05
CA LEU A 21 6.39 12.49 6.08
C LEU A 21 6.96 12.25 7.49
N VAL A 22 7.20 10.99 7.86
CA VAL A 22 7.60 10.64 9.24
C VAL A 22 9.08 10.94 9.50
N THR A 23 9.95 10.54 8.57
CA THR A 23 11.41 10.69 8.73
C THR A 23 11.92 11.99 8.13
N GLY A 24 11.39 12.40 6.97
CA GLY A 24 11.83 13.63 6.29
C GLY A 24 11.29 14.90 6.95
N HIS A 25 9.97 14.95 7.19
CA HIS A 25 9.32 16.12 7.78
C HIS A 25 9.14 16.03 9.30
N GLY A 26 9.39 14.86 9.91
CA GLY A 26 9.22 14.66 11.35
C GLY A 26 7.76 14.65 11.80
N CYS A 27 6.81 14.39 10.88
CA CYS A 27 5.39 14.32 11.21
C CYS A 27 5.13 13.18 12.21
N ALA A 28 4.27 13.45 13.20
CA ALA A 28 3.82 12.42 14.12
C ALA A 28 2.99 11.36 13.40
N LEU A 29 2.96 10.13 13.91
CA LEU A 29 2.11 9.06 13.34
C LEU A 29 0.61 9.37 13.45
N THR A 30 0.23 10.29 14.34
CA THR A 30 -1.14 10.78 14.50
C THR A 30 -1.45 11.96 13.58
N ASP A 31 -0.47 12.44 12.81
CA ASP A 31 -0.67 13.51 11.85
C ASP A 31 -1.70 13.07 10.79
N PRO A 32 -2.70 13.92 10.46
CA PRO A 32 -3.75 13.55 9.51
C PRO A 32 -3.24 13.11 8.14
N ASP A 33 -2.13 13.68 7.65
CA ASP A 33 -1.57 13.31 6.35
C ASP A 33 -0.87 11.96 6.40
N VAL A 34 -0.18 11.67 7.50
CA VAL A 34 0.42 10.34 7.75
C VAL A 34 -0.66 9.28 7.89
N LEU A 35 -1.73 9.56 8.63
CA LEU A 35 -2.87 8.64 8.80
C LEU A 35 -3.56 8.37 7.47
N ARG A 36 -3.83 9.40 6.68
CA ARG A 36 -4.47 9.27 5.37
C ARG A 36 -3.66 8.40 4.41
N LYS A 37 -2.34 8.65 4.31
CA LYS A 37 -1.46 7.82 3.47
C LYS A 37 -1.33 6.38 4.00
N SER A 38 -1.34 6.19 5.32
CA SER A 38 -1.32 4.85 5.92
C SER A 38 -2.57 4.06 5.55
N MET A 39 -3.75 4.69 5.58
CA MET A 39 -5.00 4.06 5.14
C MET A 39 -4.98 3.70 3.65
N GLU A 40 -4.41 4.55 2.79
CA GLU A 40 -4.24 4.26 1.37
C GLU A 40 -3.34 3.03 1.15
N LEU A 41 -2.23 2.95 1.87
CA LEU A 41 -1.32 1.80 1.84
C LEU A 41 -2.02 0.51 2.29
N ASP A 42 -2.78 0.56 3.38
CA ASP A 42 -3.57 -0.58 3.86
C ASP A 42 -4.57 -1.07 2.80
N GLU A 43 -5.25 -0.17 2.10
CA GLU A 43 -6.19 -0.54 1.03
C GLU A 43 -5.47 -1.27 -0.13
N LEU A 44 -4.31 -0.76 -0.55
CA LEU A 44 -3.51 -1.38 -1.62
C LEU A 44 -3.04 -2.78 -1.22
N ILE A 45 -2.58 -2.97 0.03
CA ILE A 45 -2.18 -4.28 0.56
C ILE A 45 -3.39 -5.22 0.58
N LEU A 46 -4.54 -4.76 1.06
CA LEU A 46 -5.77 -5.56 1.09
C LEU A 46 -6.22 -5.97 -0.31
N GLN A 47 -6.09 -5.09 -1.32
CA GLN A 47 -6.36 -5.45 -2.71
C GLN A 47 -5.42 -6.56 -3.20
N VAL A 48 -4.12 -6.43 -2.92
CA VAL A 48 -3.12 -7.45 -3.28
C VAL A 48 -3.45 -8.79 -2.62
N MET A 49 -3.77 -8.80 -1.32
CA MET A 49 -4.15 -10.01 -0.60
C MET A 49 -5.44 -10.64 -1.14
N ARG A 50 -6.45 -9.85 -1.47
CA ARG A 50 -7.70 -10.32 -2.08
C ARG A 50 -7.45 -10.94 -3.45
N ASN A 51 -6.62 -10.30 -4.27
CA ASN A 51 -6.26 -10.79 -5.60
C ASN A 51 -5.48 -12.11 -5.53
N GLN A 52 -4.56 -12.25 -4.57
CA GLN A 52 -3.86 -13.50 -4.31
C GLN A 52 -4.84 -14.61 -3.88
N ARG A 53 -5.74 -14.31 -2.94
CA ARG A 53 -6.77 -15.26 -2.47
C ARG A 53 -7.73 -15.69 -3.58
N ALA A 54 -8.11 -14.78 -4.48
CA ALA A 54 -8.95 -15.08 -5.63
C ALA A 54 -8.22 -15.94 -6.67
N SER A 55 -6.91 -15.74 -6.86
CA SER A 55 -6.08 -16.56 -7.74
C SER A 55 -5.92 -17.99 -7.22
N SER A 56 -5.86 -18.20 -5.90
CA SER A 56 -5.80 -19.55 -5.30
C SER A 56 -7.10 -20.35 -5.44
N LYS A 57 -8.26 -19.71 -5.59
CA LYS A 57 -9.56 -20.39 -5.72
C LYS A 57 -9.85 -20.94 -7.12
N LYS A 58 -9.00 -20.66 -8.11
CA LYS A 58 -9.16 -21.12 -9.51
C LYS A 58 -8.51 -22.48 -9.81
N VAL A 59 -8.02 -23.19 -8.79
CA VAL A 59 -7.32 -24.48 -8.92
C VAL A 59 -8.09 -25.63 -8.22
N HIS A 60 -9.42 -25.56 -8.18
CA HIS A 60 -10.25 -26.69 -7.75
C HIS A 60 -11.47 -26.83 -8.65
#